data_AF-A0AAV8A0J2-F1
#
_entry.id   AF-A0AAV8A0J2-F1
#
_cell.length_a   1.000
_cell.length_b   1.000
_cell.length_c   1.000
_cell.angle_alpha   90.00
_cell.angle_beta   90.00
_cell.angle_gamma   90.00
#
_symmetry.space_group_name_H-M   'P 1'
#
loop_
_entity.id
_entity.type
_entity.pdbx_description
1 polymer ?
#
loop_
_entity_poly.entity_id
_entity_poly.type
_entity_poly.pdbx_seq_one_letter_code
_entity_poly.pdbx_strand_id
1 'polypeptide(L)'
;MFFCLLTEEETVKEHFRNIDKYQLLLEYLKYGIVFTIFLGILIFLFKKIKYNYQHLATLFAFSSKDDNTFKRNSKIMMVIFWFSLTVTFTFLLLWGIFTAIKVEPNYLGVSLIFLGLIIFPGIYGFLYWKSNSFRANRTIKSIFIFVFIIFFVLEIILTVMIKPFSFIGFSSVFLTLNMFPMTIIVFINSQQKSVKFKTWLKNKIESIKVKPILENGSESDLNLDQDQDQEEEKDQEEEEEEEEEEEEQEEEEQEEQKEQKKVKVKSKSNQIALLKNPGKELFGENNSKEIM
;
A
#
# COMPACT_ATOMS: atom_id res chain seq x y z
N MET A 1 -43.55 -10.65 36.34
CA MET A 1 -44.01 -10.53 34.94
C MET A 1 -42.93 -9.99 34.00
N PHE A 2 -42.14 -8.97 34.39
CA PHE A 2 -41.02 -8.46 33.57
C PHE A 2 -39.89 -9.48 33.29
N PHE A 3 -39.61 -10.40 34.21
CA PHE A 3 -38.60 -11.44 34.00
C PHE A 3 -39.00 -12.55 33.01
N CYS A 4 -40.31 -12.79 32.80
CA CYS A 4 -40.77 -13.75 31.77
C CYS A 4 -40.60 -13.21 30.35
N LEU A 5 -40.74 -11.90 30.15
CA LEU A 5 -40.60 -11.28 28.83
C LEU A 5 -39.14 -11.22 28.36
N LEU A 6 -38.18 -11.07 29.29
CA LEU A 6 -36.75 -11.09 28.96
C LEU A 6 -36.26 -12.48 28.53
N THR A 7 -36.77 -13.56 29.15
CA THR A 7 -36.41 -14.94 28.77
C THR A 7 -37.00 -15.37 27.43
N GLU A 8 -38.20 -14.89 27.07
CA GLU A 8 -38.75 -15.14 25.73
C GLU A 8 -37.97 -14.38 24.65
N GLU A 9 -37.50 -13.16 24.93
CA GLU A 9 -36.76 -12.38 23.94
C GLU A 9 -35.37 -12.95 23.63
N GLU A 10 -34.67 -13.50 24.63
CA GLU A 10 -33.36 -14.15 24.43
C GLU A 10 -33.48 -15.49 23.68
N THR A 11 -34.46 -16.32 24.03
CA THR A 11 -34.67 -17.62 23.37
C THR A 11 -35.11 -17.47 21.91
N VAL A 12 -35.94 -16.47 21.62
CA VAL A 12 -36.33 -16.12 20.25
C VAL A 12 -35.13 -15.61 19.46
N LYS A 13 -34.29 -14.73 20.04
CA LYS A 13 -33.04 -14.27 19.41
C LYS A 13 -32.06 -15.42 19.14
N GLU A 14 -31.93 -16.39 20.04
CA GLU A 14 -31.10 -17.57 19.80
C GLU A 14 -31.66 -18.48 18.71
N HIS A 15 -32.97 -18.64 18.64
CA HIS A 15 -33.61 -19.47 17.61
C HIS A 15 -33.42 -18.86 16.21
N PHE A 16 -33.67 -17.56 16.05
CA PHE A 16 -33.40 -16.85 14.78
C PHE A 16 -31.91 -16.90 14.42
N ARG A 17 -31.01 -16.66 15.39
CA ARG A 17 -29.56 -16.74 15.18
C ARG A 17 -29.09 -18.12 14.73
N ASN A 18 -29.82 -19.20 15.03
CA ASN A 18 -29.50 -20.54 14.55
C ASN A 18 -30.05 -20.82 13.15
N ILE A 19 -31.26 -20.35 12.82
CA ILE A 19 -31.85 -20.48 11.48
C ILE A 19 -30.95 -19.80 10.43
N ASP A 20 -30.43 -18.62 10.73
CA ASP A 20 -29.57 -17.85 9.81
C ASP A 20 -28.25 -18.57 9.50
N LYS A 21 -27.69 -19.29 10.49
CA LYS A 21 -26.45 -20.08 10.30
C LYS A 21 -26.65 -21.22 9.32
N TYR A 22 -27.78 -21.93 9.38
CA TYR A 22 -28.07 -23.01 8.46
C TYR A 22 -28.30 -22.50 7.04
N GLN A 23 -28.99 -21.36 6.90
CA GLN A 23 -29.19 -20.73 5.58
C GLN A 23 -27.86 -20.26 4.99
N LEU A 24 -27.01 -19.62 5.79
CA LEU A 24 -25.66 -19.22 5.36
C LEU A 24 -24.82 -20.43 4.94
N LEU A 25 -24.86 -21.52 5.71
CA LEU A 25 -24.15 -22.76 5.39
C LEU A 25 -24.69 -23.42 4.11
N LEU A 26 -26.00 -23.40 3.89
CA LEU A 26 -26.63 -23.90 2.66
C LEU A 26 -26.19 -23.09 1.44
N GLU A 27 -26.19 -21.76 1.54
CA GLU A 27 -25.74 -20.87 0.45
C GLU A 27 -24.22 -20.99 0.23
N TYR A 28 -23.43 -21.20 1.29
CA TYR A 28 -22.01 -21.54 1.19
C TYR A 28 -21.78 -22.88 0.47
N LEU A 29 -22.54 -23.93 0.79
CA LEU A 29 -22.42 -25.22 0.10
C LEU A 29 -22.81 -25.11 -1.37
N LYS A 30 -23.73 -24.21 -1.72
CA LYS A 30 -24.20 -24.04 -3.10
C LYS A 30 -23.25 -23.21 -3.97
N TYR A 31 -22.73 -22.10 -3.44
CA TYR A 31 -21.89 -21.16 -4.20
C TYR A 31 -20.48 -21.01 -3.63
N GLY A 32 -20.37 -20.94 -2.30
CA GLY A 32 -19.10 -20.78 -1.59
C GLY A 32 -18.11 -21.93 -1.81
N ILE A 33 -18.57 -23.17 -1.94
CA ILE A 33 -17.68 -24.32 -2.18
C ILE A 33 -16.98 -24.24 -3.55
N VAL A 34 -17.69 -23.73 -4.55
CA VAL A 34 -17.11 -23.52 -5.89
C VAL A 34 -16.03 -22.44 -5.79
N PHE A 35 -16.33 -21.33 -5.12
CA PHE A 35 -15.36 -20.28 -4.83
C PHE A 35 -14.12 -20.82 -4.10
N THR A 36 -14.25 -21.65 -3.06
CA THR A 36 -13.10 -22.17 -2.31
C THR A 36 -12.26 -23.16 -3.10
N ILE A 37 -12.88 -24.00 -3.94
CA ILE A 37 -12.15 -24.90 -4.86
C ILE A 37 -11.34 -24.07 -5.86
N PHE A 38 -11.96 -23.08 -6.52
CA PHE A 38 -11.26 -22.23 -7.48
C PHE A 38 -10.18 -21.36 -6.82
N LEU A 39 -10.42 -20.86 -5.61
CA LEU A 39 -9.41 -20.15 -4.82
C LEU A 39 -8.23 -21.08 -4.47
N GLY A 40 -8.50 -22.34 -4.10
CA GLY A 40 -7.47 -23.34 -3.88
C GLY A 40 -6.63 -23.62 -5.13
N ILE A 41 -7.30 -23.75 -6.29
CA ILE A 41 -6.62 -23.86 -7.60
C ILE A 41 -5.78 -22.61 -7.87
N LEU A 42 -6.30 -21.41 -7.60
CA LEU A 42 -5.59 -20.15 -7.79
C LEU A 42 -4.34 -20.06 -6.90
N ILE A 43 -4.45 -20.41 -5.61
CA ILE A 43 -3.33 -20.46 -4.67
C ILE A 43 -2.29 -21.49 -5.12
N PHE A 44 -2.73 -22.67 -5.55
CA PHE A 44 -1.84 -23.70 -6.09
C PHE A 44 -1.11 -23.21 -7.35
N LEU A 45 -1.83 -22.57 -8.28
CA LEU A 45 -1.25 -21.94 -9.46
C LEU A 45 -0.27 -20.84 -9.08
N PHE A 46 -0.58 -19.99 -8.11
CA PHE A 46 0.33 -18.95 -7.62
C PHE A 46 1.59 -19.52 -7.00
N LYS A 47 1.46 -20.53 -6.13
CA LYS A 47 2.60 -21.20 -5.50
C LYS A 47 3.46 -21.87 -6.56
N LYS A 48 2.82 -22.54 -7.52
CA LYS A 48 3.49 -23.12 -8.68
C LYS A 48 4.21 -22.03 -9.44
N ILE A 49 3.54 -21.00 -9.97
CA ILE A 49 4.14 -19.87 -10.71
C ILE A 49 5.28 -19.22 -9.93
N LYS A 50 5.17 -18.99 -8.62
CA LYS A 50 6.21 -18.37 -7.79
C LYS A 50 7.44 -19.27 -7.66
N TYR A 51 7.24 -20.52 -7.20
CA TYR A 51 8.31 -21.52 -7.08
C TYR A 51 9.00 -21.74 -8.43
N ASN A 52 8.17 -21.75 -9.47
CA ASN A 52 8.61 -21.96 -10.81
C ASN A 52 9.07 -20.69 -11.52
N TYR A 53 8.95 -19.44 -11.06
CA TYR A 53 9.40 -18.32 -11.92
C TYR A 53 10.94 -18.32 -12.04
N GLN A 54 11.62 -18.62 -10.94
CA GLN A 54 13.07 -18.80 -10.89
C GLN A 54 13.50 -20.11 -11.57
N HIS A 55 12.72 -21.18 -11.40
CA HIS A 55 13.04 -22.50 -11.96
C HIS A 55 12.47 -22.79 -13.36
N LEU A 56 11.47 -22.06 -13.85
CA LEU A 56 10.91 -22.17 -15.21
C LEU A 56 11.71 -21.35 -16.18
N ALA A 57 12.29 -20.23 -15.77
CA ALA A 57 13.27 -19.56 -16.61
C ALA A 57 14.38 -20.55 -16.99
N THR A 58 14.84 -21.36 -16.03
CA THR A 58 15.87 -22.40 -16.25
C THR A 58 15.29 -23.68 -16.86
N LEU A 59 14.20 -24.26 -16.35
CA LEU A 59 13.60 -25.50 -16.87
C LEU A 59 12.93 -25.32 -18.24
N PHE A 60 12.28 -24.19 -18.54
CA PHE A 60 11.86 -23.92 -19.91
C PHE A 60 13.02 -23.55 -20.81
N ALA A 61 14.11 -22.94 -20.33
CA ALA A 61 15.32 -22.83 -21.15
C ALA A 61 15.92 -24.22 -21.47
N PHE A 62 15.78 -25.19 -20.56
CA PHE A 62 16.22 -26.58 -20.78
C PHE A 62 15.22 -27.44 -21.59
N SER A 63 13.91 -27.23 -21.45
CA SER A 63 12.85 -28.04 -22.08
C SER A 63 12.34 -27.45 -23.40
N SER A 64 12.45 -26.14 -23.58
CA SER A 64 12.09 -25.48 -24.83
C SER A 64 13.31 -25.47 -25.73
N LYS A 65 13.31 -26.33 -26.76
CA LYS A 65 14.30 -26.22 -27.85
C LYS A 65 14.15 -24.93 -28.67
N ASP A 66 13.04 -24.20 -28.50
CA ASP A 66 12.66 -23.04 -29.31
C ASP A 66 11.88 -22.00 -28.49
N ASP A 67 12.27 -20.73 -28.56
CA ASP A 67 11.67 -19.57 -27.88
C ASP A 67 10.16 -19.44 -28.15
N ASN A 68 9.72 -19.89 -29.33
CA ASN A 68 8.31 -19.82 -29.72
C ASN A 68 7.42 -20.70 -28.83
N THR A 69 7.92 -21.86 -28.41
CA THR A 69 7.14 -22.78 -27.56
C THR A 69 6.98 -22.22 -26.14
N PHE A 70 8.02 -21.58 -25.60
CA PHE A 70 7.97 -20.89 -24.32
C PHE A 70 6.98 -19.71 -24.33
N LYS A 71 7.03 -18.86 -25.36
CA LYS A 71 6.09 -17.74 -25.53
C LYS A 71 4.64 -18.21 -25.66
N ARG A 72 4.39 -19.34 -26.33
CA ARG A 72 3.05 -19.91 -26.45
C ARG A 72 2.53 -20.44 -25.10
N ASN A 73 3.34 -21.21 -24.39
CA ASN A 73 2.95 -21.83 -23.11
C ASN A 73 2.74 -20.78 -22.01
N SER A 74 3.58 -19.74 -21.95
CA SER A 74 3.40 -18.62 -21.00
C SER A 74 2.10 -17.85 -21.25
N LYS A 75 1.75 -17.59 -22.53
CA LYS A 75 0.45 -16.98 -22.88
C LYS A 75 -0.73 -17.85 -22.45
N ILE A 76 -0.67 -19.16 -22.68
CA ILE A 76 -1.74 -20.09 -22.27
C ILE A 76 -1.88 -20.08 -20.74
N MET A 77 -0.78 -20.16 -19.99
CA MET A 77 -0.81 -20.11 -18.53
C MET A 77 -1.39 -18.79 -18.00
N MET A 78 -1.05 -17.67 -18.64
CA MET A 78 -1.62 -16.37 -18.29
C MET A 78 -3.13 -16.32 -18.55
N VAL A 79 -3.61 -16.87 -19.67
CA VAL A 79 -5.05 -16.96 -19.98
C VAL A 79 -5.79 -17.84 -18.97
N ILE A 80 -5.25 -19.02 -18.62
CA ILE A 80 -5.84 -19.90 -17.60
C ILE A 80 -5.90 -19.20 -16.25
N PHE A 81 -4.84 -18.48 -15.88
CA PHE A 81 -4.79 -17.70 -14.65
C PHE A 81 -5.89 -16.63 -14.60
N TRP A 82 -6.02 -15.80 -15.64
CA TRP A 82 -7.05 -14.77 -15.73
C TRP A 82 -8.47 -15.33 -15.77
N PHE A 83 -8.66 -16.44 -16.48
CA PHE A 83 -9.93 -17.14 -16.51
C PHE A 83 -10.30 -17.64 -15.11
N SER A 84 -9.39 -18.34 -14.42
CA SER A 84 -9.60 -18.83 -13.05
C SER A 84 -9.92 -17.70 -12.08
N LEU A 85 -9.20 -16.58 -12.18
CA LEU A 85 -9.43 -15.39 -11.36
C LEU A 85 -10.84 -14.83 -11.61
N THR A 86 -11.24 -14.68 -12.87
CA THR A 86 -12.54 -14.14 -13.26
C THR A 86 -13.69 -15.03 -12.79
N VAL A 87 -13.56 -16.35 -12.92
CA VAL A 87 -14.55 -17.33 -12.42
C VAL A 87 -14.65 -17.25 -10.89
N THR A 88 -13.51 -17.19 -10.18
CA THR A 88 -13.52 -17.04 -8.71
C THR A 88 -14.26 -15.76 -8.28
N PHE A 89 -14.02 -14.66 -8.99
CA PHE A 89 -14.67 -13.38 -8.73
C PHE A 89 -16.19 -13.42 -8.97
N THR A 90 -16.64 -13.99 -10.10
CA THR A 90 -18.08 -14.05 -10.41
C THR A 90 -18.85 -14.91 -9.41
N PHE A 91 -18.29 -16.04 -8.97
CA PHE A 91 -18.90 -16.87 -7.93
C PHE A 91 -18.96 -16.17 -6.57
N LEU A 92 -17.93 -15.39 -6.21
CA LEU A 92 -17.95 -14.59 -4.98
C LEU A 92 -19.05 -13.52 -5.02
N LEU A 93 -19.21 -12.82 -6.16
CA LEU A 93 -20.28 -11.83 -6.34
C LEU A 93 -21.67 -12.47 -6.30
N LEU A 94 -21.87 -13.58 -7.00
CA LEU A 94 -23.13 -14.31 -6.98
C LEU A 94 -23.47 -14.76 -5.55
N TRP A 95 -22.49 -15.33 -4.85
CA TRP A 95 -22.67 -15.73 -3.45
C TRP A 95 -23.07 -14.54 -2.58
N GLY A 96 -22.37 -13.41 -2.68
CA GLY A 96 -22.71 -12.19 -1.95
C GLY A 96 -24.11 -11.66 -2.26
N ILE A 97 -24.52 -11.65 -3.54
CA ILE A 97 -25.87 -11.21 -3.95
C ILE A 97 -26.95 -12.14 -3.37
N PHE A 98 -26.79 -13.46 -3.49
CA PHE A 98 -27.77 -14.41 -2.95
C PHE A 98 -27.85 -14.35 -1.42
N THR A 99 -26.71 -14.22 -0.74
CA THR A 99 -26.68 -14.02 0.72
C THR A 99 -27.38 -12.71 1.11
N ALA A 100 -27.19 -11.62 0.35
CA ALA A 100 -27.83 -10.34 0.67
C ALA A 100 -29.37 -10.36 0.54
N ILE A 101 -29.91 -11.23 -0.33
CA ILE A 101 -31.35 -11.34 -0.57
C ILE A 101 -32.01 -12.32 0.41
N LYS A 102 -31.32 -13.40 0.77
CA LYS A 102 -31.93 -14.54 1.46
C LYS A 102 -31.57 -14.67 2.93
N VAL A 103 -30.43 -14.13 3.35
CA VAL A 103 -29.91 -14.32 4.70
C VAL A 103 -30.06 -13.01 5.47
N GLU A 104 -30.82 -13.06 6.55
CA GLU A 104 -30.81 -11.98 7.53
C GLU A 104 -29.61 -12.19 8.47
N PRO A 105 -28.85 -11.13 8.78
CA PRO A 105 -28.98 -9.77 8.29
C PRO A 105 -28.27 -9.52 6.94
N ASN A 106 -28.92 -8.72 6.08
CA ASN A 106 -28.51 -8.45 4.68
C ASN A 106 -27.08 -7.88 4.53
N TYR A 107 -26.56 -7.22 5.56
CA TYR A 107 -25.22 -6.63 5.53
C TYR A 107 -24.10 -7.67 5.33
N LEU A 108 -24.33 -8.95 5.65
CA LEU A 108 -23.38 -10.03 5.40
C LEU A 108 -23.14 -10.22 3.90
N GLY A 109 -24.21 -10.26 3.10
CA GLY A 109 -24.09 -10.38 1.65
C GLY A 109 -23.49 -9.14 1.01
N VAL A 110 -23.87 -7.94 1.48
CA VAL A 110 -23.26 -6.67 1.04
C VAL A 110 -21.75 -6.69 1.32
N SER A 111 -21.32 -7.14 2.51
CA SER A 111 -19.91 -7.27 2.86
C SER A 111 -19.16 -8.17 1.89
N LEU A 112 -19.73 -9.33 1.52
CA LEU A 112 -19.12 -10.26 0.56
C LEU A 112 -18.94 -9.65 -0.84
N ILE A 113 -19.90 -8.85 -1.31
CA ILE A 113 -19.82 -8.16 -2.60
C ILE A 113 -18.64 -7.18 -2.60
N PHE A 114 -18.59 -6.31 -1.59
CA PHE A 114 -17.50 -5.34 -1.47
C PHE A 114 -16.15 -6.02 -1.24
N LEU A 115 -16.10 -7.10 -0.47
CA LEU A 115 -14.88 -7.88 -0.26
C LEU A 115 -14.31 -8.38 -1.60
N GLY A 116 -15.15 -8.88 -2.50
CA GLY A 116 -14.74 -9.22 -3.86
C GLY A 116 -14.19 -8.03 -4.63
N LEU A 117 -14.90 -6.89 -4.57
CA LEU A 117 -14.47 -5.65 -5.24
C LEU A 117 -13.16 -5.05 -4.68
N ILE A 118 -12.76 -5.43 -3.46
CA ILE A 118 -11.52 -4.97 -2.82
C ILE A 118 -10.38 -5.95 -3.09
N ILE A 119 -10.59 -7.24 -2.80
CA ILE A 119 -9.54 -8.27 -2.85
C ILE A 119 -8.98 -8.42 -4.26
N PHE A 120 -9.83 -8.48 -5.29
CA PHE A 120 -9.38 -8.75 -6.65
C PHE A 120 -8.50 -7.64 -7.25
N PRO A 121 -8.95 -6.38 -7.31
CA PRO A 121 -8.08 -5.28 -7.74
C PRO A 121 -6.93 -5.04 -6.76
N GLY A 122 -7.09 -5.31 -5.46
CA GLY A 122 -6.00 -5.21 -4.48
C GLY A 122 -4.87 -6.21 -4.76
N ILE A 123 -5.20 -7.49 -4.94
CA ILE A 123 -4.23 -8.53 -5.32
C ILE A 123 -3.60 -8.19 -6.67
N TYR A 124 -4.40 -7.79 -7.66
CA TYR A 124 -3.87 -7.40 -8.98
C TYR A 124 -2.91 -6.21 -8.87
N GLY A 125 -3.30 -5.15 -8.16
CA GLY A 125 -2.48 -3.97 -7.93
C GLY A 125 -1.18 -4.30 -7.21
N PHE A 126 -1.24 -5.14 -6.18
CA PHE A 126 -0.06 -5.60 -5.43
C PHE A 126 0.89 -6.43 -6.29
N LEU A 127 0.38 -7.39 -7.07
CA LEU A 127 1.20 -8.20 -7.96
C LEU A 127 1.82 -7.37 -9.08
N TYR A 128 1.07 -6.42 -9.63
CA TYR A 128 1.55 -5.51 -10.65
C TYR A 128 2.61 -4.55 -10.11
N TRP A 129 2.44 -4.08 -8.87
CA TRP A 129 3.43 -3.29 -8.16
C TRP A 129 4.71 -4.07 -7.90
N LYS A 130 4.58 -5.31 -7.42
CA LYS A 130 5.69 -6.25 -7.24
C LYS A 130 6.42 -6.55 -8.54
N SER A 131 5.70 -6.78 -9.65
CA SER A 131 6.32 -7.02 -10.96
C SER A 131 7.08 -5.81 -11.49
N ASN A 132 6.71 -4.61 -11.06
CA ASN A 132 7.40 -3.36 -11.39
C ASN A 132 8.49 -3.01 -10.36
N SER A 133 9.03 -3.99 -9.64
CA SER A 133 10.08 -3.79 -8.62
C SER A 133 9.68 -2.77 -7.56
N PHE A 134 8.42 -2.83 -7.12
CA PHE A 134 7.83 -1.88 -6.17
C PHE A 134 7.87 -0.41 -6.62
N ARG A 135 7.97 -0.14 -7.92
CA ARG A 135 7.85 1.22 -8.46
C ARG A 135 6.39 1.61 -8.67
N ALA A 136 5.98 2.70 -8.03
CA ALA A 136 4.60 3.17 -8.05
C ALA A 136 4.28 3.99 -9.32
N ASN A 137 3.86 3.30 -10.38
CA ASN A 137 3.35 3.94 -11.60
C ASN A 137 1.95 4.55 -11.38
N ARG A 138 1.53 5.47 -12.28
CA ARG A 138 0.19 6.09 -12.24
C ARG A 138 -0.93 5.05 -12.14
N THR A 139 -0.83 3.95 -12.89
CA THR A 139 -1.78 2.84 -12.87
C THR A 139 -1.87 2.16 -11.50
N ILE A 140 -0.73 1.91 -10.85
CA ILE A 140 -0.68 1.29 -9.51
C ILE A 140 -1.34 2.22 -8.49
N LYS A 141 -0.99 3.51 -8.51
CA LYS A 141 -1.59 4.53 -7.65
C LYS A 141 -3.11 4.57 -7.82
N SER A 142 -3.61 4.58 -9.05
CA SER A 142 -5.05 4.56 -9.34
C SER A 142 -5.76 3.30 -8.82
N ILE A 143 -5.14 2.12 -8.94
CA ILE A 143 -5.71 0.87 -8.41
C ILE A 143 -5.80 0.91 -6.88
N PHE A 144 -4.73 1.31 -6.19
CA PHE A 144 -4.74 1.40 -4.72
C PHE A 144 -5.72 2.45 -4.20
N ILE A 145 -5.83 3.62 -4.86
CA ILE A 145 -6.83 4.64 -4.54
C ILE A 145 -8.24 4.07 -4.73
N PHE A 146 -8.49 3.35 -5.81
CA PHE A 146 -9.79 2.73 -6.08
C PHE A 146 -10.17 1.71 -4.99
N VAL A 147 -9.24 0.82 -4.63
CA VAL A 147 -9.43 -0.17 -3.56
C VAL A 147 -9.70 0.52 -2.22
N PHE A 148 -8.95 1.58 -1.90
CA PHE A 148 -9.13 2.38 -0.70
C PHE A 148 -10.52 3.01 -0.63
N ILE A 149 -10.99 3.65 -1.71
CA ILE A 149 -12.32 4.27 -1.76
C ILE A 149 -13.43 3.22 -1.54
N ILE A 150 -13.33 2.06 -2.18
CA ILE A 150 -14.33 0.99 -2.01
C ILE A 150 -14.33 0.46 -0.57
N PHE A 151 -13.16 0.24 0.01
CA PHE A 151 -13.03 -0.20 1.40
C PHE A 151 -13.58 0.85 2.37
N PHE A 152 -13.30 2.13 2.14
CA PHE A 152 -13.84 3.22 2.95
C PHE A 152 -15.37 3.30 2.88
N VAL A 153 -15.96 3.13 1.68
CA VAL A 153 -17.42 3.07 1.51
C VAL A 153 -18.02 1.87 2.24
N LEU A 154 -17.36 0.70 2.18
CA LEU A 154 -17.79 -0.49 2.93
C LEU A 154 -17.82 -0.20 4.45
N GLU A 155 -16.75 0.36 5.01
CA GLU A 155 -16.67 0.69 6.44
C GLU A 155 -17.78 1.65 6.88
N ILE A 156 -18.11 2.66 6.06
CA ILE A 156 -19.23 3.58 6.33
C ILE A 156 -20.56 2.81 6.31
N ILE A 157 -20.80 1.98 5.29
CA ILE A 157 -22.05 1.21 5.17
C ILE A 157 -22.21 0.28 6.38
N LEU A 158 -21.16 -0.45 6.77
CA LEU A 158 -21.20 -1.36 7.91
C LEU A 158 -21.41 -0.61 9.23
N THR A 159 -20.75 0.53 9.41
CA THR A 159 -20.93 1.37 10.60
C THR A 159 -22.36 1.87 10.73
N VAL A 160 -22.97 2.31 9.63
CA VAL A 160 -24.36 2.80 9.63
C VAL A 160 -25.39 1.67 9.78
N MET A 161 -25.16 0.51 9.14
CA MET A 161 -26.12 -0.59 9.10
C MET A 161 -26.11 -1.46 10.37
N ILE A 162 -24.95 -1.71 10.98
CA ILE A 162 -24.86 -2.65 12.12
C ILE A 162 -25.31 -1.96 13.42
N LYS A 163 -24.67 -0.84 13.75
CA LYS A 163 -24.97 -0.04 14.94
C LYS A 163 -24.67 1.42 14.64
N PRO A 164 -25.68 2.20 14.20
CA PRO A 164 -25.47 3.60 13.89
C PRO A 164 -24.92 4.30 15.13
N PHE A 165 -23.87 5.10 14.92
CA PHE A 165 -23.17 5.84 15.95
C PHE A 165 -22.38 5.02 16.99
N SER A 166 -22.02 3.77 16.68
CA SER A 166 -21.08 3.01 17.50
C SER A 166 -19.68 3.64 17.46
N PHE A 167 -19.11 3.89 18.64
CA PHE A 167 -17.72 4.35 18.80
C PHE A 167 -16.72 3.43 18.08
N ILE A 168 -16.95 2.11 18.14
CA ILE A 168 -16.08 1.11 17.51
C ILE A 168 -16.12 1.26 15.98
N GLY A 169 -17.30 1.45 15.39
CA GLY A 169 -17.45 1.62 13.94
C GLY A 169 -16.78 2.89 13.44
N PHE A 170 -17.02 4.02 14.13
CA PHE A 170 -16.34 5.28 13.80
C PHE A 170 -14.82 5.16 13.94
N SER A 171 -14.32 4.51 14.99
CA SER A 171 -12.89 4.29 15.19
C SER A 171 -12.28 3.46 14.05
N SER A 172 -13.00 2.44 13.56
CA SER A 172 -12.58 1.64 12.39
C SER A 172 -12.46 2.48 11.12
N VAL A 173 -13.44 3.36 10.87
CA VAL A 173 -13.43 4.30 9.73
C VAL A 173 -12.23 5.26 9.81
N PHE A 174 -11.94 5.80 11.00
CA PHE A 174 -10.77 6.68 11.20
C PHE A 174 -9.44 5.93 11.06
N LEU A 175 -9.36 4.69 11.54
CA LEU A 175 -8.17 3.85 11.34
C LEU A 175 -7.95 3.55 9.86
N THR A 176 -9.03 3.31 9.11
CA THR A 176 -8.98 3.15 7.66
C THR A 176 -8.44 4.42 7.00
N LEU A 177 -8.89 5.61 7.42
CA LEU A 177 -8.36 6.89 6.94
C LEU A 177 -6.85 7.03 7.17
N ASN A 178 -6.30 6.51 8.27
CA ASN A 178 -4.86 6.52 8.55
C ASN A 178 -4.04 5.66 7.57
N MET A 179 -4.65 4.69 6.88
CA MET A 179 -3.96 3.93 5.84
C MET A 179 -3.58 4.81 4.64
N PHE A 180 -4.29 5.91 4.41
CA PHE A 180 -4.01 6.81 3.29
C PHE A 180 -2.65 7.54 3.40
N PRO A 181 -2.33 8.28 4.49
CA PRO A 181 -1.01 8.89 4.64
C PRO A 181 0.11 7.85 4.69
N MET A 182 -0.10 6.69 5.35
CA MET A 182 0.88 5.59 5.36
C MET A 182 1.18 5.10 3.94
N THR A 183 0.15 4.93 3.11
CA THR A 183 0.31 4.54 1.70
C THR A 183 1.07 5.60 0.90
N ILE A 184 0.84 6.89 1.17
CA ILE A 184 1.58 7.99 0.54
C ILE A 184 3.06 7.94 0.92
N ILE A 185 3.37 7.79 2.21
CA ILE A 185 4.75 7.70 2.71
C ILE A 185 5.48 6.53 2.04
N VAL A 186 4.85 5.35 2.01
CA VAL A 186 5.39 4.17 1.32
C VAL A 186 5.65 4.47 -0.16
N PHE A 187 4.77 5.20 -0.84
CA PHE A 187 4.96 5.56 -2.26
C PHE A 187 6.00 6.67 -2.51
N ILE A 188 6.27 7.53 -1.52
CA ILE A 188 7.35 8.51 -1.60
C ILE A 188 8.68 7.78 -1.41
N ASN A 189 8.77 6.93 -0.37
CA ASN A 189 10.00 6.20 -0.05
C ASN A 189 10.32 5.12 -1.11
N SER A 190 9.31 4.51 -1.74
CA SER A 190 9.52 3.56 -2.84
C SER A 190 10.01 4.20 -4.14
N GLN A 191 10.13 5.54 -4.20
CA GLN A 191 10.70 6.25 -5.36
C GLN A 191 12.21 6.44 -5.26
N GLN A 192 12.92 5.60 -4.50
CA GLN A 192 14.39 5.51 -4.59
C GLN A 192 14.80 5.58 -6.06
N LYS A 193 15.53 6.66 -6.39
CA LYS A 193 15.91 7.00 -7.75
C LYS A 193 16.54 5.76 -8.37
N SER A 194 16.00 5.30 -9.49
CA SER A 194 16.66 4.25 -10.25
C SER A 194 18.06 4.77 -10.58
N VAL A 195 19.10 4.22 -9.94
CA VAL A 195 20.47 4.48 -10.35
C VAL A 195 20.51 4.05 -11.80
N LYS A 196 20.57 5.03 -12.72
CA LYS A 196 20.59 4.72 -14.15
C LYS A 196 21.74 3.75 -14.35
N PHE A 197 21.56 2.73 -15.19
CA PHE A 197 22.62 1.74 -15.42
C PHE A 197 23.97 2.40 -15.75
N LYS A 198 23.94 3.56 -16.44
CA LYS A 198 25.14 4.41 -16.67
C LYS A 198 25.77 4.95 -15.39
N THR A 199 24.98 5.44 -14.43
CA THR A 199 25.45 5.91 -13.12
C THR A 199 25.98 4.73 -12.29
N TRP A 200 25.29 3.59 -12.31
CA TRP A 200 25.76 2.38 -11.62
C TRP A 200 27.07 1.86 -12.22
N LEU A 201 27.18 1.80 -13.55
CA LEU A 201 28.42 1.43 -14.25
C LEU A 201 29.54 2.41 -13.93
N LYS A 202 29.25 3.71 -13.91
CA LYS A 202 30.24 4.73 -13.60
C LYS A 202 30.76 4.55 -12.17
N ASN A 203 29.87 4.43 -11.19
CA ASN A 203 30.24 4.19 -9.79
C ASN A 203 31.03 2.87 -9.63
N LYS A 204 30.64 1.81 -10.36
CA LYS A 204 31.35 0.51 -10.32
C LYS A 204 32.72 0.56 -11.02
N ILE A 205 32.88 1.33 -12.09
CA ILE A 205 34.17 1.52 -12.75
C ILE A 205 35.08 2.41 -11.89
N GLU A 206 34.53 3.43 -11.23
CA GLU A 206 35.27 4.27 -10.27
C GLU A 206 35.72 3.46 -9.06
N SER A 207 34.87 2.60 -8.49
CA SER A 207 35.27 1.73 -7.37
C SER A 207 36.37 0.72 -7.74
N ILE A 208 36.43 0.27 -9.00
CA ILE A 208 37.50 -0.60 -9.50
C ILE A 208 38.82 0.18 -9.68
N LYS A 209 38.78 1.47 -10.01
CA LYS A 209 39.98 2.31 -10.20
C LYS A 209 40.66 2.73 -8.90
N VAL A 210 39.94 2.68 -7.77
CA VAL A 210 40.44 3.12 -6.45
C VAL A 210 41.01 1.96 -5.61
N LYS A 211 41.20 0.76 -6.18
CA LYS A 211 42.21 -0.18 -5.65
C LYS A 211 43.54 0.10 -6.36
N PRO A 212 44.39 1.04 -5.89
CA PRO A 212 45.78 1.00 -6.26
C PRO A 212 46.31 -0.34 -5.76
N ILE A 213 46.73 -1.16 -6.72
CA ILE A 213 47.59 -2.30 -6.47
C ILE A 213 48.78 -1.73 -5.71
N LEU A 214 48.82 -1.97 -4.40
CA LEU A 214 50.05 -1.89 -3.63
C LEU A 214 50.93 -3.01 -4.16
N GLU A 215 51.60 -2.70 -5.26
CA GLU A 215 52.71 -3.44 -5.81
C GLU A 215 53.89 -3.21 -4.86
N ASN A 216 54.03 -4.10 -3.89
CA ASN A 216 55.33 -4.42 -3.31
C ASN A 216 55.31 -5.90 -2.99
N GLY A 217 56.09 -6.65 -3.76
CA GLY A 217 56.21 -8.08 -3.63
C GLY A 217 56.94 -8.50 -2.36
N SER A 218 56.55 -9.65 -1.84
CA SER A 218 57.48 -10.68 -1.41
C SER A 218 56.76 -12.01 -1.36
N GLU A 219 57.29 -12.99 -2.08
CA GLU A 219 57.06 -14.40 -1.84
C GLU A 219 57.38 -14.74 -0.38
N SER A 220 56.40 -15.21 0.38
CA SER A 220 56.56 -16.24 1.40
C SER A 220 55.23 -16.51 2.11
N ASP A 221 54.68 -17.68 1.80
CA ASP A 221 54.06 -18.66 2.71
C ASP A 221 53.02 -18.24 3.76
N LEU A 222 51.82 -18.80 3.56
CA LEU A 222 50.98 -19.48 4.56
C LEU A 222 50.83 -18.80 5.92
N ASN A 223 49.78 -17.97 6.05
CA ASN A 223 48.94 -17.91 7.25
C ASN A 223 47.53 -17.45 6.83
N LEU A 224 46.63 -18.41 6.63
CA LEU A 224 45.19 -18.18 6.72
C LEU A 224 44.82 -18.22 8.21
N ASP A 225 44.08 -17.22 8.69
CA ASP A 225 43.15 -17.25 9.84
C ASP A 225 43.18 -16.03 10.79
N GLN A 226 43.43 -14.79 10.32
CA GLN A 226 43.32 -13.60 11.22
C GLN A 226 42.73 -12.29 10.63
N ASP A 227 41.99 -12.32 9.51
CA ASP A 227 41.43 -11.09 8.90
C ASP A 227 39.89 -11.00 8.95
N GLN A 228 39.24 -11.53 9.99
CA GLN A 228 37.78 -11.36 10.16
C GLN A 228 37.37 -10.29 11.18
N ASP A 229 38.29 -9.76 11.98
CA ASP A 229 37.95 -8.80 13.05
C ASP A 229 38.14 -7.31 12.64
N GLN A 230 38.62 -7.01 11.42
CA GLN A 230 38.81 -5.63 10.94
C GLN A 230 37.74 -5.13 9.95
N GLU A 231 36.90 -6.01 9.40
CA GLU A 231 35.75 -5.58 8.58
C GLU A 231 34.56 -5.10 9.44
N GLU A 232 34.39 -5.64 10.67
CA GLU A 232 33.30 -5.20 11.57
C GLU A 232 33.50 -3.79 12.16
N GLU A 233 34.74 -3.32 12.37
CA GLU A 233 34.98 -1.94 12.85
C GLU A 233 34.70 -0.88 11.76
N LYS A 234 34.87 -1.23 10.47
CA LYS A 234 34.61 -0.31 9.36
C LYS A 234 33.12 -0.12 9.07
N ASP A 235 32.35 -1.20 9.22
CA ASP A 235 30.89 -1.13 9.04
C ASP A 235 30.23 -0.33 10.20
N GLN A 236 30.86 -0.27 11.38
CA GLN A 236 30.39 0.58 12.49
C GLN A 236 30.72 2.07 12.31
N GLU A 237 31.89 2.41 11.76
CA GLU A 237 32.22 3.83 11.44
C GLU A 237 31.32 4.39 10.31
N GLU A 238 30.93 3.58 9.32
CA GLU A 238 29.99 4.03 8.27
C GLU A 238 28.55 4.21 8.80
N GLU A 239 28.08 3.39 9.77
CA GLU A 239 26.77 3.60 10.40
C GLU A 239 26.73 4.85 11.30
N GLU A 240 27.81 5.18 12.02
CA GLU A 240 27.88 6.41 12.83
C GLU A 240 27.93 7.68 11.97
N GLU A 241 28.62 7.68 10.81
CA GLU A 241 28.60 8.82 9.87
C GLU A 241 27.22 9.02 9.23
N GLU A 242 26.47 7.96 8.91
CA GLU A 242 25.09 8.09 8.37
C GLU A 242 24.11 8.64 9.42
N GLU A 243 24.23 8.27 10.71
CA GLU A 243 23.39 8.84 11.78
C GLU A 243 23.68 10.33 12.03
N GLU A 244 24.95 10.76 12.00
CA GLU A 244 25.29 12.20 12.14
C GLU A 244 24.78 13.05 10.96
N GLU A 245 24.82 12.54 9.71
CA GLU A 245 24.27 13.24 8.55
C GLU A 245 22.73 13.35 8.60
N GLU A 246 22.01 12.36 9.16
CA GLU A 246 20.56 12.44 9.35
C GLU A 246 20.17 13.46 10.46
N GLU A 247 20.93 13.54 11.56
CA GLU A 247 20.67 14.54 12.61
C GLU A 247 20.90 15.98 12.12
N GLU A 248 21.95 16.25 11.33
CA GLU A 248 22.17 17.59 10.74
C GLU A 248 21.04 18.00 9.79
N GLN A 249 20.52 17.07 8.98
CA GLN A 249 19.40 17.35 8.07
C GLN A 249 18.10 17.63 8.83
N GLU A 250 17.81 16.92 9.92
CA GLU A 250 16.65 17.21 10.76
C GLU A 250 16.75 18.58 11.44
N GLU A 251 17.94 19.00 11.88
CA GLU A 251 18.15 20.34 12.44
C GLU A 251 17.93 21.45 11.41
N GLU A 252 18.44 21.30 10.17
CA GLU A 252 18.22 22.27 9.09
C GLU A 252 16.72 22.39 8.73
N GLU A 253 15.99 21.27 8.61
CA GLU A 253 14.55 21.31 8.34
C GLU A 253 13.77 22.01 9.48
N GLN A 254 14.17 21.79 10.73
CA GLN A 254 13.55 22.46 11.88
C GLN A 254 13.83 23.98 11.89
N GLU A 255 15.02 24.42 11.49
CA GLU A 255 15.34 25.85 11.34
C GLU A 255 14.52 26.51 10.21
N GLU A 256 14.41 25.89 9.04
CA GLU A 256 13.60 26.42 7.93
C GLU A 256 12.12 26.56 8.35
N GLN A 257 11.58 25.57 9.07
CA GLN A 257 10.20 25.64 9.57
C GLN A 257 10.00 26.77 10.59
N LYS A 258 11.00 27.05 11.44
CA LYS A 258 10.98 28.19 12.38
C LYS A 258 11.01 29.53 11.63
N GLU A 259 11.82 29.65 10.58
CA GLU A 259 11.86 30.87 9.74
C GLU A 259 10.53 31.11 9.02
N GLN A 260 9.95 30.08 8.38
CA GLN A 260 8.67 30.22 7.70
C GLN A 260 7.53 30.62 8.66
N LYS A 261 7.56 30.12 9.90
CA LYS A 261 6.62 30.55 10.96
C LYS A 261 6.82 32.03 11.32
N LYS A 262 8.07 32.50 11.46
CA LYS A 262 8.37 33.94 11.72
C LYS A 262 7.84 34.83 10.59
N VAL A 263 8.02 34.44 9.33
CA VAL A 263 7.51 35.20 8.16
C VAL A 263 5.98 35.25 8.15
N LYS A 264 5.30 34.13 8.41
CA LYS A 264 3.82 34.09 8.49
C LYS A 264 3.27 34.96 9.63
N VAL A 265 3.92 34.97 10.79
CA VAL A 265 3.51 35.82 11.92
C VAL A 265 3.69 37.31 11.59
N LYS A 266 4.81 37.68 10.94
CA LYS A 266 5.07 39.06 10.53
C LYS A 266 4.07 39.55 9.46
N SER A 267 3.73 38.70 8.50
CA SER A 267 2.71 38.99 7.47
C SER A 267 1.31 39.19 8.08
N LYS A 268 0.90 38.31 9.02
CA LYS A 268 -0.38 38.49 9.73
C LYS A 268 -0.40 39.76 10.60
N SER A 269 0.70 40.09 11.26
CA SER A 269 0.80 41.32 12.06
C SER A 269 0.64 42.58 11.19
N ASN A 270 1.25 42.61 10.00
CA ASN A 270 1.10 43.72 9.05
C ASN A 270 -0.33 43.83 8.51
N GLN A 271 -1.00 42.71 8.20
CA GLN A 271 -2.41 42.72 7.79
C GLN A 271 -3.35 43.22 8.89
N ILE A 272 -3.09 42.84 10.15
CA ILE A 272 -3.87 43.33 11.30
C ILE A 272 -3.61 44.82 11.55
N ALA A 273 -2.39 45.31 11.36
CA ALA A 273 -2.06 46.74 11.46
C ALA A 273 -2.78 47.57 10.38
N LEU A 274 -2.85 47.06 9.15
CA LEU A 274 -3.63 47.67 8.05
C LEU A 274 -5.13 47.72 8.37
N LEU A 275 -5.69 46.66 8.96
CA LEU A 275 -7.10 46.61 9.35
C LEU A 275 -7.44 47.52 10.55
N LYS A 276 -6.47 47.86 11.41
CA LYS A 276 -6.66 48.76 12.55
C LYS A 276 -6.62 50.25 12.20
N ASN A 277 -6.12 50.64 11.02
CA ASN A 277 -6.10 52.02 10.54
C ASN A 277 -6.66 52.16 9.10
N PRO A 278 -7.94 51.84 8.87
CA PRO A 278 -8.53 51.88 7.52
C PRO A 278 -8.73 53.31 6.96
N GLY A 279 -8.24 54.37 7.63
CA GLY A 279 -8.63 55.76 7.37
C GLY A 279 -7.51 56.79 7.22
N LYS A 280 -6.23 56.40 7.07
CA LYS A 280 -5.12 57.38 7.09
C LYS A 280 -4.33 57.60 5.80
N GLU A 281 -4.57 56.86 4.70
CA GLU A 281 -3.72 56.97 3.49
C GLU A 281 -4.40 57.51 2.22
N LEU A 282 -5.65 58.00 2.27
CA LEU A 282 -6.34 58.48 1.06
C LEU A 282 -6.53 60.00 0.93
N PHE A 283 -5.97 60.80 1.84
CA PHE A 283 -5.84 62.25 1.61
C PHE A 283 -4.37 62.61 1.36
N GLY A 284 -3.90 62.24 0.18
CA GLY A 284 -2.79 62.94 -0.45
C GLY A 284 -3.22 64.38 -0.69
N GLU A 285 -2.69 65.29 0.11
CA GLU A 285 -2.72 66.73 -0.12
C GLU A 285 -2.10 67.03 -1.49
N ASN A 286 -2.96 67.12 -2.51
CA ASN A 286 -2.61 67.78 -3.76
C ASN A 286 -2.48 69.28 -3.47
N ASN A 287 -1.24 69.68 -3.15
CA ASN A 287 -0.80 71.06 -3.12
C ASN A 287 -0.94 71.66 -4.53
N SER A 288 -2.06 72.35 -4.77
CA SER A 288 -2.20 73.27 -5.89
C SER A 288 -1.43 74.56 -5.57
N LYS A 289 -0.14 74.60 -5.92
CA LYS A 289 0.60 75.85 -6.04
C LYS A 289 0.29 76.49 -7.39
N GLU A 290 -0.39 77.62 -7.30
CA GLU A 290 -0.32 78.81 -8.15
C GLU A 290 0.63 78.74 -9.34
N ILE A 291 0.07 78.92 -10.53
CA ILE A 291 0.76 79.61 -11.63
C ILE A 291 -0.18 80.72 -12.11
N MET A 292 0.25 81.95 -11.82
CA MET A 292 -0.13 83.20 -12.47
C MET A 292 0.30 83.21 -13.94
#